data_AF-A0A7V3EMJ6-F1
#
_entry.id   AF-A0A7V3EMJ6-F1
#
_cell.length_a   1.000
_cell.length_b   1.000
_cell.length_c   1.000
_cell.angle_alpha   90.00
_cell.angle_beta   90.00
_cell.angle_gamma   90.00
#
_symmetry.space_group_name_H-M   'P 1'
#
loop_
_entity.id
_entity.type
_entity.pdbx_description
1 polymer ?
#
loop_
_entity_poly.entity_id
_entity_poly.type
_entity_poly.pdbx_seq_one_letter_code
_entity_poly.pdbx_strand_id
1 'polypeptide(L)'
;MATVAQEKKAPSPSPARPDGTVKRGLWKVHKPGEGTVTRLGLFVALSAFLLYACHRWFYHWTFFRDLMGRWLDALQWRGLIDWAYLPTVQRGLSWGGVAVVGLGGGLLVYYYLYVKPRSAEFLVQTDLELKKVTWPKITPWFKVESPVWGATYVVLIVVALLALYVFGVDWVFTLLADRAFYRG
;
A
#
# COMPACT_ATOMS: atom_id res chain seq x y z
N MET A 1 -46.48 14.06 17.25
CA MET A 1 -45.11 14.61 17.13
C MET A 1 -44.30 14.13 18.32
N ALA A 2 -43.50 13.09 18.15
CA ALA A 2 -42.72 12.50 19.23
C ALA A 2 -41.26 12.97 19.12
N THR A 3 -40.81 13.71 20.12
CA THR A 3 -39.47 14.26 20.24
C THR A 3 -38.51 13.14 20.60
N VAL A 4 -37.69 12.71 19.64
CA VAL A 4 -36.60 11.74 19.87
C VAL A 4 -35.53 12.44 20.70
N ALA A 5 -35.43 12.07 21.97
CA ALA A 5 -34.37 12.53 22.86
C ALA A 5 -33.02 12.03 22.34
N GLN A 6 -32.16 12.96 21.88
CA GLN A 6 -30.78 12.64 21.55
C GLN A 6 -30.01 12.37 22.84
N GLU A 7 -29.66 11.10 23.05
CA GLU A 7 -28.74 10.67 24.08
C GLU A 7 -27.35 11.26 23.80
N LYS A 8 -27.00 12.27 24.60
CA LYS A 8 -25.76 13.02 24.50
C LYS A 8 -24.60 12.11 24.93
N LYS A 9 -24.06 11.35 23.98
CA LYS A 9 -22.90 10.47 24.18
C LYS A 9 -21.73 11.30 24.72
N ALA A 10 -21.27 10.97 25.93
CA ALA A 10 -20.19 11.67 26.60
C ALA A 10 -18.93 11.70 25.71
N PRO A 11 -18.15 12.80 25.73
CA PRO A 11 -16.89 12.86 25.00
C PRO A 11 -15.97 11.75 25.49
N SER A 12 -15.52 10.91 24.56
CA SER A 12 -14.52 9.88 24.79
C SER A 12 -13.34 10.52 25.53
N PRO A 13 -12.83 9.92 26.63
CA PRO A 13 -11.64 10.44 27.29
C PRO A 13 -10.52 10.51 26.26
N SER A 14 -10.01 11.73 26.05
CA SER A 14 -8.83 11.98 25.23
C SER A 14 -7.72 11.04 25.73
N PRO A 15 -7.01 10.31 24.85
CA PRO A 15 -5.98 9.39 25.30
C PRO A 15 -4.96 10.20 26.09
N ALA A 16 -4.89 9.95 27.39
CA ALA A 16 -3.95 10.57 28.30
C ALA A 16 -2.56 10.46 27.68
N ARG A 17 -1.90 11.61 27.52
CA ARG A 17 -0.49 11.70 27.14
C ARG A 17 0.26 10.82 28.15
N PRO A 18 1.03 9.80 27.73
CA PRO A 18 1.72 8.94 28.67
C PRO A 18 2.89 9.73 29.28
N ASP A 19 2.60 10.43 30.36
CA ASP A 19 3.57 10.88 31.34
C ASP A 19 4.11 9.63 32.06
N GLY A 20 5.43 9.53 32.15
CA GLY A 20 6.10 8.47 32.91
C GLY A 20 6.78 7.44 32.02
N THR A 21 8.09 7.65 31.88
CA THR A 21 9.12 6.75 31.37
C THR A 21 9.12 5.39 32.08
N VAL A 22 8.17 4.52 31.76
CA VAL A 22 8.33 3.09 32.01
C VAL A 22 9.36 2.60 30.99
N LYS A 23 10.56 2.21 31.45
CA LYS A 23 11.58 1.53 30.63
C LYS A 23 10.98 0.22 30.09
N ARG A 24 10.25 0.30 28.98
CA ARG A 24 9.72 -0.86 28.27
C ARG A 24 10.92 -1.55 27.63
N GLY A 25 11.06 -2.86 27.88
CA GLY A 25 12.06 -3.66 27.19
C GLY A 25 11.91 -3.51 25.67
N LEU A 26 13.04 -3.48 24.96
CA LEU A 26 13.15 -3.20 23.52
C LEU A 26 12.28 -4.09 22.62
N TRP A 27 11.69 -5.17 23.15
CA TRP A 27 10.91 -6.16 22.42
C TRP A 27 9.52 -6.42 23.03
N LYS A 28 9.05 -5.58 23.95
CA LYS A 28 7.73 -5.77 24.57
C LYS A 28 6.65 -5.32 23.58
N VAL A 29 5.77 -6.25 23.20
CA VAL A 29 4.62 -5.99 22.31
C VAL A 29 3.74 -4.87 22.90
N HIS A 30 3.44 -3.87 22.07
CA HIS A 30 2.62 -2.75 22.48
C HIS A 30 1.12 -3.12 22.41
N LYS A 31 0.44 -3.06 23.55
CA LYS A 31 -1.00 -3.40 23.72
C LYS A 31 -1.38 -4.74 23.07
N PRO A 32 -1.02 -5.86 23.71
CA PRO A 32 -1.41 -7.18 23.20
C PRO A 32 -2.94 -7.33 23.25
N GLY A 33 -3.56 -7.65 22.11
CA GLY A 33 -5.00 -7.92 22.00
C GLY A 33 -5.79 -6.91 21.14
N GLU A 34 -5.37 -5.65 21.07
CA GLU A 34 -6.04 -4.63 20.25
C GLU A 34 -5.44 -4.57 18.83
N GLY A 35 -6.30 -4.48 17.81
CA GLY A 35 -5.87 -4.36 16.41
C GLY A 35 -5.16 -5.61 15.85
N THR A 36 -5.39 -6.79 16.43
CA THR A 36 -4.71 -8.04 16.02
C THR A 36 -4.96 -8.37 14.56
N VAL A 37 -6.20 -8.19 14.08
CA VAL A 37 -6.58 -8.52 12.70
C VAL A 37 -5.87 -7.61 11.69
N THR A 38 -5.84 -6.30 11.94
CA THR A 38 -5.15 -5.34 11.05
C THR A 38 -3.63 -5.52 11.09
N ARG A 39 -3.05 -5.74 12.27
CA ARG A 39 -1.61 -6.03 12.42
C ARG A 39 -1.23 -7.34 11.71
N LEU A 40 -2.04 -8.40 11.85
CA LEU A 40 -1.81 -9.67 11.17
C LEU A 40 -1.95 -9.53 9.65
N GLY A 41 -3.01 -8.86 9.18
CA GLY A 41 -3.22 -8.61 7.76
C GLY A 41 -2.06 -7.85 7.12
N LEU A 42 -1.60 -6.79 7.77
CA LEU A 42 -0.45 -6.01 7.31
C LEU A 42 0.86 -6.81 7.41
N PHE A 43 1.03 -7.63 8.45
CA PHE A 43 2.17 -8.53 8.58
C PHE A 43 2.23 -9.53 7.44
N VAL A 44 1.12 -10.15 7.07
CA VAL A 44 1.03 -11.09 5.94
C VAL A 44 1.33 -10.37 4.62
N ALA A 45 0.73 -9.20 4.39
CA ALA A 45 1.00 -8.40 3.20
C ALA A 45 2.49 -8.03 3.06
N LEU A 46 3.09 -7.48 4.13
CA LEU A 46 4.51 -7.12 4.14
C LEU A 46 5.42 -8.35 4.02
N SER A 47 5.02 -9.49 4.60
CA SER A 47 5.75 -10.76 4.44
C SER A 47 5.71 -11.25 3.00
N ALA A 48 4.59 -11.09 2.28
CA ALA A 48 4.52 -11.40 0.85
C ALA A 48 5.44 -10.51 0.02
N PHE A 49 5.45 -9.19 0.29
CA PHE A 49 6.41 -8.28 -0.34
C PHE A 49 7.87 -8.63 -0.01
N LEU A 50 8.13 -9.08 1.22
CA LEU A 50 9.45 -9.51 1.66
C LEU A 50 9.91 -10.78 0.92
N LEU A 51 9.03 -11.77 0.77
CA LEU A 51 9.30 -12.96 -0.03
C LEU A 51 9.58 -12.60 -1.49
N TYR A 52 8.80 -11.66 -2.05
CA TYR A 52 9.07 -11.12 -3.38
C TYR A 52 10.43 -10.41 -3.46
N ALA A 53 10.81 -9.64 -2.44
CA ALA A 53 12.12 -8.99 -2.38
C ALA A 53 13.27 -10.01 -2.29
N CYS A 54 13.11 -11.08 -1.50
CA CYS A 54 14.06 -12.19 -1.44
C CYS A 54 14.21 -12.89 -2.80
N HIS A 55 13.08 -13.19 -3.45
CA HIS A 55 13.07 -13.78 -4.79
C HIS A 55 13.77 -12.85 -5.80
N ARG A 56 13.40 -11.57 -5.82
CA ARG A 56 13.99 -10.58 -6.72
C ARG A 56 15.49 -10.43 -6.47
N TRP A 57 15.92 -10.40 -5.22
CA TRP A 57 17.33 -10.37 -4.86
C TRP A 57 18.07 -11.58 -5.41
N PHE A 58 17.56 -12.79 -5.17
CA PHE A 58 18.20 -14.02 -5.61
C PHE A 58 18.50 -14.03 -7.12
N TYR A 59 17.53 -13.60 -7.93
CA TYR A 59 17.66 -13.61 -9.40
C TYR A 59 18.33 -12.35 -9.99
N HIS A 60 18.22 -11.19 -9.34
CA HIS A 60 18.69 -9.91 -9.89
C HIS A 60 19.79 -9.25 -9.07
N TRP A 61 20.41 -9.95 -8.12
CA TRP A 61 21.56 -9.43 -7.37
C TRP A 61 22.71 -8.98 -8.29
N THR A 62 22.92 -9.65 -9.43
CA THR A 62 23.93 -9.25 -10.42
C THR A 62 23.72 -7.84 -10.94
N PHE A 63 22.47 -7.40 -11.13
CA PHE A 63 22.17 -6.02 -11.52
C PHE A 63 22.64 -5.02 -10.44
N PHE A 64 22.36 -5.32 -9.16
CA PHE A 64 22.81 -4.47 -8.06
C PHE A 64 24.33 -4.43 -7.95
N ARG A 65 24.99 -5.60 -8.09
CA ARG A 65 26.46 -5.69 -8.13
C ARG A 65 27.03 -4.85 -9.27
N ASP A 66 26.47 -4.95 -10.46
CA ASP A 66 26.98 -4.24 -11.64
C ASP A 66 26.73 -2.73 -11.51
N LEU A 67 25.61 -2.32 -10.91
CA LEU A 67 25.33 -0.92 -10.55
C LEU A 67 26.37 -0.39 -9.55
N MET A 68 26.62 -1.14 -8.46
CA MET A 68 27.63 -0.80 -7.46
C MET A 68 29.03 -0.74 -8.08
N GLY A 69 29.37 -1.69 -8.96
CA GLY A 69 30.63 -1.74 -9.69
C GLY A 69 30.86 -0.46 -10.48
N ARG A 70 29.87 0.01 -11.25
CA ARG A 70 29.96 1.28 -11.99
C ARG A 70 30.19 2.49 -11.09
N TRP A 71 29.51 2.54 -9.94
CA TRP A 71 29.69 3.61 -8.96
C TRP A 71 31.09 3.60 -8.32
N LEU A 72 31.60 2.41 -7.97
CA LEU A 72 32.93 2.25 -7.37
C LEU A 72 34.06 2.42 -8.38
N ASP A 73 33.83 2.08 -9.64
CA ASP A 73 34.73 2.37 -10.75
C ASP A 73 34.93 3.88 -10.92
N ALA A 74 33.86 4.67 -10.79
CA ALA A 74 33.94 6.13 -10.82
C ALA A 74 34.78 6.70 -9.66
N LEU A 75 34.86 5.98 -8.53
CA LEU A 75 35.67 6.32 -7.36
C LEU A 75 37.07 5.66 -7.38
N GLN A 76 37.44 4.95 -8.44
CA GLN A 76 38.68 4.16 -8.57
C GLN A 76 38.87 3.09 -7.48
N TRP A 77 37.79 2.61 -6.87
CA TRP A 77 37.81 1.63 -5.77
C TRP A 77 37.39 0.22 -6.20
N ARG A 78 37.59 -0.10 -7.48
CA ARG A 78 37.16 -1.37 -8.10
C ARG A 78 37.64 -2.63 -7.37
N GLY A 79 38.85 -2.58 -6.81
CA GLY A 79 39.43 -3.70 -6.07
C GLY A 79 38.60 -4.16 -4.85
N LEU A 80 37.71 -3.31 -4.33
CA LEU A 80 36.78 -3.67 -3.26
C LEU A 80 35.63 -4.58 -3.70
N ILE A 81 35.39 -4.79 -5.00
CA ILE A 81 34.30 -5.62 -5.53
C ILE A 81 34.79 -6.76 -6.44
N ASP A 82 36.05 -6.76 -6.87
CA ASP A 82 36.56 -7.80 -7.78
C ASP A 82 36.38 -9.24 -7.24
N TRP A 83 36.46 -9.42 -5.91
CA TRP A 83 36.19 -10.70 -5.24
C TRP A 83 34.74 -11.20 -5.42
N ALA A 84 33.78 -10.30 -5.64
CA ALA A 84 32.36 -10.61 -5.83
C ALA A 84 32.03 -11.14 -7.25
N TYR A 85 33.00 -11.14 -8.18
CA TYR A 85 32.86 -11.75 -9.51
C TYR A 85 33.22 -13.24 -9.53
N LEU A 86 33.86 -13.76 -8.48
CA LEU A 86 34.15 -15.20 -8.39
C LEU A 86 32.84 -16.00 -8.31
N PRO A 87 32.65 -17.07 -9.13
CA PRO A 87 31.38 -17.78 -9.23
C PRO A 87 30.93 -18.42 -7.90
N THR A 88 31.88 -18.89 -7.08
CA THR A 88 31.61 -19.45 -5.75
C THR A 88 31.10 -18.39 -4.79
N VAL A 89 31.74 -17.21 -4.79
CA VAL A 89 31.37 -16.06 -3.95
C VAL A 89 30.00 -15.53 -4.38
N GLN A 90 29.76 -15.42 -5.68
CA GLN A 90 28.50 -14.93 -6.22
C GLN A 90 27.32 -15.78 -5.73
N ARG A 91 27.45 -17.12 -5.78
CA ARG A 91 26.43 -18.02 -5.24
C ARG A 91 26.25 -17.82 -3.73
N GLY A 92 27.34 -17.67 -2.99
CA GLY A 92 27.31 -17.37 -1.55
C GLY A 92 26.60 -16.06 -1.22
N LEU A 93 26.86 -14.99 -1.98
CA LEU A 93 26.23 -13.67 -1.81
C LEU A 93 24.74 -13.67 -2.16
N SER A 94 24.34 -14.42 -3.20
CA SER A 94 22.92 -14.57 -3.54
C SER A 94 22.14 -15.20 -2.38
N TRP A 95 22.63 -16.31 -1.81
CA TRP A 95 21.99 -16.96 -0.67
C TRP A 95 22.12 -16.17 0.63
N GLY A 96 23.30 -15.60 0.89
CA GLY A 96 23.56 -14.78 2.07
C GLY A 96 22.69 -13.53 2.08
N GLY A 97 22.52 -12.87 0.93
CA GLY A 97 21.65 -11.71 0.83
C GLY A 97 20.16 -12.05 0.95
N VAL A 98 19.72 -13.23 0.51
CA VAL A 98 18.36 -13.73 0.83
C VAL A 98 18.19 -13.89 2.34
N ALA A 99 19.17 -14.43 3.05
CA ALA A 99 19.11 -14.57 4.50
C ALA A 99 19.07 -13.20 5.21
N VAL A 100 19.89 -12.24 4.77
CA VAL A 100 19.94 -10.88 5.34
C VAL A 100 18.63 -10.13 5.06
N VAL A 101 18.15 -10.15 3.82
CA VAL A 101 16.89 -9.49 3.45
C VAL A 101 15.72 -10.15 4.17
N GLY A 102 15.65 -11.49 4.16
CA GLY A 102 14.56 -12.24 4.78
C GLY A 102 14.52 -12.08 6.29
N LEU A 103 15.62 -12.37 7.01
CA LEU A 103 15.65 -12.27 8.46
C LEU A 103 15.64 -10.82 8.92
N GLY A 104 16.48 -9.96 8.33
CA GLY A 104 16.55 -8.55 8.67
C GLY A 104 15.24 -7.83 8.36
N GLY A 105 14.68 -8.04 7.17
CA GLY A 105 13.39 -7.49 6.78
C GLY A 105 12.25 -8.03 7.65
N GLY A 106 12.24 -9.32 7.98
CA GLY A 106 11.23 -9.92 8.84
C GLY A 106 11.26 -9.35 10.26
N LEU A 107 12.46 -9.18 10.84
CA LEU A 107 12.64 -8.53 12.14
C LEU A 107 12.20 -7.07 12.11
N LEU A 108 12.51 -6.33 11.04
CA LEU A 108 12.04 -4.96 10.88
C LEU A 108 10.52 -4.89 10.80
N VAL A 109 9.89 -5.73 9.96
CA VAL A 109 8.42 -5.80 9.86
C VAL A 109 7.80 -6.09 11.22
N TYR A 110 8.32 -7.08 11.95
CA TYR A 110 7.85 -7.39 13.30
C TYR A 110 8.01 -6.21 14.26
N TYR A 111 9.19 -5.58 14.27
CA TYR A 111 9.50 -4.44 15.13
C TYR A 111 8.57 -3.25 14.85
N TYR A 112 8.37 -2.88 13.58
CA TYR A 112 7.51 -1.76 13.22
C TYR A 112 6.03 -2.01 13.49
N LEU A 113 5.55 -3.25 13.34
CA LEU A 113 4.13 -3.56 13.53
C LEU A 113 3.75 -3.80 15.00
N TYR A 114 4.60 -4.47 15.78
CA TYR A 114 4.25 -4.95 17.11
C TYR A 114 4.97 -4.23 18.25
N VAL A 115 6.20 -3.74 18.02
CA VAL A 115 7.04 -3.18 19.08
C VAL A 115 7.00 -1.66 19.09
N LYS A 116 7.07 -1.03 17.90
CA LYS A 116 7.11 0.43 17.78
C LYS A 116 5.74 1.04 18.14
N PRO A 117 5.63 1.81 19.25
CA PRO A 117 4.35 2.22 19.81
C PRO A 117 3.55 3.09 18.85
N ARG A 118 4.19 4.06 18.19
CA ARG A 118 3.52 4.99 17.25
C ARG A 118 2.85 4.27 16.07
N SER A 119 3.51 3.26 15.52
CA SER A 119 2.97 2.47 14.42
C SER A 119 1.85 1.54 14.89
N ALA A 120 2.04 0.91 16.05
CA ALA A 120 1.06 0.02 16.66
C ALA A 120 -0.23 0.76 17.08
N GLU A 121 -0.12 1.99 17.60
CA GLU A 121 -1.26 2.86 17.95
C GLU A 121 -2.01 3.34 16.70
N PHE A 122 -1.29 3.74 15.65
CA PHE A 122 -1.89 4.11 14.37
C PHE A 122 -2.73 2.96 13.79
N LEU A 123 -2.18 1.74 13.75
CA LEU A 123 -2.90 0.57 13.22
C LEU A 123 -4.16 0.22 14.03
N VAL A 124 -4.13 0.44 15.35
CA VAL A 124 -5.31 0.24 16.20
C VAL A 124 -6.35 1.31 15.92
N GLN A 125 -5.95 2.57 15.77
CA GLN A 125 -6.88 3.64 15.39
C GLN A 125 -7.49 3.38 14.02
N THR A 126 -6.68 2.98 13.04
CA THR A 126 -7.18 2.60 11.71
C THR A 126 -8.17 1.45 11.79
N ASP A 127 -7.93 0.41 12.60
CA ASP A 127 -8.90 -0.69 12.81
C ASP A 127 -10.22 -0.17 13.38
N LEU A 128 -10.16 0.74 14.36
CA LEU A 128 -11.34 1.36 14.96
C LEU A 128 -12.10 2.25 13.95
N GLU A 129 -11.40 2.98 13.09
CA GLU A 129 -12.02 3.77 12.03
C GLU A 129 -12.64 2.88 10.94
N LEU A 130 -11.95 1.79 10.54
CA LEU A 130 -12.46 0.86 9.53
C LEU A 130 -13.70 0.09 9.98
N LYS A 131 -13.87 -0.14 11.28
CA LYS A 131 -15.09 -0.73 11.85
C LYS A 131 -16.31 0.18 11.77
N LYS A 132 -16.12 1.49 11.62
CA LYS A 132 -17.22 2.44 11.42
C LYS A 132 -17.74 2.39 9.99
N VAL A 133 -16.96 1.88 9.05
CA VAL A 133 -17.36 1.72 7.66
C VAL A 133 -18.36 0.57 7.57
N THR A 134 -19.58 0.88 7.10
CA THR A 134 -20.59 -0.13 6.82
C THR A 134 -20.24 -0.85 5.53
N TRP A 135 -19.50 -1.95 5.64
CA TRP A 135 -19.14 -2.76 4.47
C TRP A 135 -20.40 -3.38 3.85
N PRO A 136 -20.58 -3.30 2.52
CA PRO A 136 -21.67 -4.00 1.86
C PRO A 136 -21.47 -5.51 2.08
N LYS A 137 -22.54 -6.20 2.49
CA LYS A 137 -22.53 -7.66 2.55
C LYS A 137 -22.29 -8.18 1.14
N ILE A 138 -21.49 -9.23 0.99
CA ILE A 138 -21.20 -9.86 -0.31
C ILE A 138 -22.51 -10.45 -0.84
N THR A 139 -23.25 -9.63 -1.57
CA THR A 139 -24.39 -10.05 -2.37
C THR A 139 -23.86 -10.37 -3.77
N PRO A 140 -24.31 -11.46 -4.41
CA PRO A 140 -23.91 -11.77 -5.78
C PRO A 140 -24.18 -10.56 -6.69
N TRP A 141 -23.20 -10.24 -7.54
CA TRP A 141 -23.15 -8.98 -8.29
C TRP A 141 -24.33 -8.76 -9.25
N PHE A 142 -25.11 -9.80 -9.53
CA PHE A 142 -26.33 -9.75 -10.36
C PHE A 142 -27.60 -9.31 -9.62
N LYS A 143 -27.57 -9.06 -8.30
CA LYS A 143 -28.75 -8.56 -7.58
C LYS A 143 -28.87 -7.05 -7.74
N VAL A 144 -30.00 -6.61 -8.30
CA VAL A 144 -30.33 -5.20 -8.61
C VAL A 144 -30.39 -4.31 -7.36
N GLU A 145 -30.66 -4.88 -6.19
CA GLU A 145 -30.73 -4.16 -4.91
C GLU A 145 -29.36 -3.80 -4.31
N SER A 146 -28.26 -4.07 -5.02
CA SER A 146 -26.93 -3.69 -4.51
C SER A 146 -26.78 -2.16 -4.54
N PRO A 147 -26.46 -1.51 -3.39
CA PRO A 147 -26.27 -0.06 -3.35
C PRO A 147 -25.12 0.43 -4.23
N VAL A 148 -24.22 -0.48 -4.64
CA VAL A 148 -23.09 -0.18 -5.54
C VAL A 148 -23.56 0.08 -6.99
N TRP A 149 -24.70 -0.48 -7.39
CA TRP A 149 -25.28 -0.25 -8.73
C TRP A 149 -25.80 1.17 -8.91
N GLY A 150 -26.34 1.78 -7.85
CA GLY A 150 -26.85 3.15 -7.91
C GLY A 150 -25.77 4.17 -8.30
N ALA A 151 -24.58 4.06 -7.70
CA ALA A 151 -23.46 4.94 -8.04
C ALA A 151 -22.88 4.67 -9.43
N THR A 152 -22.70 3.39 -9.78
CA THR A 152 -22.12 2.98 -11.08
C THR A 152 -23.00 3.42 -12.26
N TYR A 153 -24.32 3.29 -12.15
CA TYR A 153 -25.26 3.65 -13.21
C TYR A 153 -25.21 5.15 -13.55
N VAL A 154 -25.15 6.01 -12.53
CA VAL A 154 -25.04 7.46 -12.72
C VAL A 154 -23.76 7.82 -13.46
N VAL A 155 -22.62 7.25 -13.06
CA VAL A 155 -21.34 7.50 -13.73
C VAL A 155 -21.39 7.05 -15.19
N LEU A 156 -21.95 5.86 -15.46
CA LEU A 156 -22.06 5.33 -16.81
C LEU A 156 -22.91 6.23 -17.71
N ILE A 157 -24.04 6.75 -17.22
CA ILE A 157 -24.87 7.70 -17.97
C ILE A 157 -24.11 9.01 -18.23
N VAL A 158 -23.44 9.58 -17.22
CA VAL A 158 -22.70 10.84 -17.38
C VAL A 158 -21.59 10.69 -18.41
N VAL A 159 -20.84 9.59 -18.35
CA VAL A 159 -19.79 9.28 -19.33
C VAL A 159 -20.39 9.10 -20.73
N ALA A 160 -21.52 8.42 -20.87
CA ALA A 160 -22.20 8.23 -22.16
C ALA A 160 -22.70 9.55 -22.76
N LEU A 161 -23.31 10.43 -21.95
CA LEU A 161 -23.77 11.75 -22.39
C LEU A 161 -22.59 12.63 -22.81
N LEU A 162 -21.50 12.62 -22.05
CA LEU A 162 -20.31 13.40 -22.38
C LEU A 162 -19.64 12.87 -23.66
N ALA A 163 -19.59 11.55 -23.84
CA ALA A 163 -19.11 10.93 -25.07
C ALA A 163 -19.98 11.33 -26.29
N LEU A 164 -21.30 11.31 -26.14
CA LEU A 164 -22.24 11.73 -27.20
C LEU A 164 -22.09 13.22 -27.53
N TYR A 165 -21.91 14.06 -26.51
CA TYR A 165 -21.65 15.50 -26.70
C TYR A 165 -20.36 15.74 -27.50
N VAL A 166 -19.24 15.15 -27.09
CA VAL A 166 -17.96 15.28 -27.79
C VAL A 166 -18.07 14.77 -29.22
N PHE A 167 -18.68 13.60 -29.42
CA PHE A 167 -18.93 13.05 -30.75
C PHE A 167 -19.77 14.00 -31.63
N GLY A 168 -20.81 14.60 -31.07
CA GLY A 168 -21.65 15.56 -31.79
C GLY A 168 -20.88 16.83 -32.20
N VAL A 169 -20.05 17.36 -31.28
CA VAL A 169 -19.21 18.54 -31.54
C VAL A 169 -18.19 18.24 -32.63
N ASP A 170 -17.48 17.10 -32.55
CA ASP A 170 -16.50 16.69 -33.55
C ASP A 170 -17.13 16.52 -34.94
N TRP A 171 -18.34 15.94 -34.99
CA TRP A 171 -19.08 15.78 -36.25
C TRP A 171 -19.45 17.14 -36.86
N VAL A 172 -19.96 18.09 -36.06
CA VAL A 172 -20.31 19.44 -36.51
C VAL A 172 -19.07 20.18 -37.02
N PHE A 173 -17.95 20.11 -36.29
CA PHE A 173 -16.70 20.75 -36.72
C PHE A 173 -16.17 20.14 -38.02
N THR A 174 -16.24 18.82 -38.17
CA THR A 174 -15.83 18.15 -39.41
C THR A 174 -16.69 18.59 -40.58
N LEU A 175 -18.02 18.61 -40.42
CA LEU A 175 -18.94 19.04 -41.48
C LEU A 175 -18.74 20.51 -41.85
N LEU A 176 -18.52 21.38 -40.86
CA LEU A 176 -18.27 22.80 -41.07
C LEU A 176 -16.93 23.05 -41.75
N ALA A 177 -15.87 22.33 -41.34
CA ALA A 177 -14.55 22.38 -41.97
C ALA A 177 -14.62 21.92 -43.43
N ASP A 178 -15.29 20.80 -43.72
CA ASP A 178 -15.50 20.30 -45.07
C ASP A 178 -16.22 21.33 -45.96
N ARG A 179 -17.23 21.99 -45.40
CA ARG A 179 -18.04 22.96 -46.15
C ARG A 179 -17.34 24.31 -46.33
N ALA A 180 -16.49 24.72 -45.40
CA ALA A 180 -15.78 25.99 -45.43
C ALA A 180 -14.49 25.94 -46.27
N PHE A 181 -13.73 24.84 -46.20
CA PHE A 181 -12.40 24.76 -46.82
C PHE A 181 -12.35 23.97 -48.13
N TYR A 182 -13.22 22.96 -48.34
CA TYR A 182 -13.16 22.08 -49.51
C TYR A 182 -14.21 22.38 -50.60
N ARG A 183 -15.06 23.39 -50.41
CA ARG A 183 -16.02 23.88 -51.42
C ARG A 183 -15.66 25.26 -52.00
N GLY A 184 -14.38 25.63 -51.94
CA GLY A 184 -13.79 26.73 -52.71
C GLY A 184 -13.09 26.21 -53.94
#